data_AF-A0A968SUB9-F1
#
_entry.id   AF-A0A968SUB9-F1
#
_cell.length_a   1.000
_cell.length_b   1.000
_cell.length_c   1.000
_cell.angle_alpha   90.00
_cell.angle_beta   90.00
_cell.angle_gamma   90.00
#
_symmetry.space_group_name_H-M   'P 1'
#
loop_
_entity.id
_entity.type
_entity.pdbx_description
1 polymer ?
#
loop_
_entity_poly.entity_id
_entity_poly.type
_entity_poly.pdbx_seq_one_letter_code
_entity_poly.pdbx_strand_id
1 'polypeptide(L)'
;MSALGAMRALRDKGLRIPEDVALVGFDDIRDSRAVSPPLTTVRHPTFAMGYGAVTLLLDRLARRSGTPELVRVPARLIIRRSCGCGPDATVSSAGTSDVPEGLAAHVAAEVARESRHAPPDLLVAQCSRLVDAFTEGVKLNNAAPFLAAMREALRRCEELDDDPHAWQAGISLLRGAALPGITEHERRHAELMVDHARVMVAERTRRQATRALVRQEMVTDQIGQMTAELLTTLDEAQIGFVLEAHLPAMGVQHLLAVRYRGDEDEADTRSEPILACGLAAPGPFLTRQFPPAAPLPQRRTIPPCLAPPGRGGFHGLSRSGRRQSRAAGGHSP
;
A
#
# COMPACT_ATOMS: atom_id res chain seq x y z
N MET A 1 -8.65 6.05 15.08
CA MET A 1 -8.82 7.53 15.11
C MET A 1 -8.71 8.18 16.51
N SER A 2 -8.62 7.41 17.61
CA SER A 2 -8.56 7.96 18.99
C SER A 2 -7.43 8.98 19.23
N ALA A 3 -6.19 8.69 18.79
CA ALA A 3 -5.05 9.58 19.03
C ALA A 3 -5.16 10.95 18.33
N LEU A 4 -5.66 11.01 17.09
CA LEU A 4 -5.85 12.28 16.38
C LEU A 4 -6.93 13.15 17.05
N GLY A 5 -7.99 12.52 17.55
CA GLY A 5 -9.01 13.19 18.36
C GLY A 5 -8.41 13.76 19.66
N ALA A 6 -7.56 12.97 20.34
CA ALA A 6 -6.84 13.43 21.54
C ALA A 6 -5.93 14.62 21.23
N MET A 7 -5.16 14.59 20.13
CA MET A 7 -4.34 15.73 19.71
C MET A 7 -5.17 16.99 19.50
N ARG A 8 -6.34 16.87 18.87
CA ARG A 8 -7.25 17.99 18.66
C ARG A 8 -7.77 18.52 19.99
N ALA A 9 -8.25 17.67 20.88
CA ALA A 9 -8.76 18.07 22.19
C ALA A 9 -7.70 18.74 23.07
N LEU A 10 -6.44 18.26 23.03
CA LEU A 10 -5.32 18.90 23.74
C LEU A 10 -5.05 20.30 23.20
N ARG A 11 -5.00 20.44 21.87
CA ARG A 11 -4.81 21.74 21.21
C ARG A 11 -5.95 22.72 21.48
N ASP A 12 -7.20 22.25 21.47
CA ASP A 12 -8.37 23.07 21.77
C ASP A 12 -8.36 23.59 23.22
N LYS A 13 -7.63 22.91 24.12
CA LYS A 13 -7.36 23.35 25.49
C LYS A 13 -6.08 24.19 25.65
N GLY A 14 -5.40 24.53 24.55
CA GLY A 14 -4.15 25.29 24.57
C GLY A 14 -2.93 24.50 25.04
N LEU A 15 -3.01 23.17 25.15
CA LEU A 15 -1.89 22.31 25.52
C LEU A 15 -1.03 21.98 24.29
N ARG A 16 0.28 22.01 24.47
CA ARG A 16 1.27 21.72 23.44
C ARG A 16 1.68 20.25 23.48
N ILE A 17 1.90 19.72 22.29
CA ILE A 17 2.39 18.36 22.07
C ILE A 17 3.71 18.54 21.32
N PRO A 18 4.83 17.96 21.79
CA PRO A 18 4.97 17.06 22.94
C PRO A 18 5.20 17.75 24.30
N GLU A 19 5.30 19.07 24.37
CA GLU A 19 5.89 19.79 25.52
C GLU A 19 5.08 19.66 26.82
N ASP A 20 3.76 19.78 26.72
CA ASP A 20 2.87 19.67 27.89
C ASP A 20 2.34 18.24 28.01
N VAL A 21 2.07 17.58 26.88
CA VAL A 21 1.62 16.18 26.82
C VAL A 21 2.28 15.45 25.64
N ALA A 22 3.12 14.47 25.93
CA ALA A 22 3.63 13.53 24.93
C ALA A 22 2.54 12.51 24.54
N LEU A 23 2.47 12.18 23.25
CA LEU A 23 1.44 11.29 22.72
C LEU A 23 2.04 10.24 21.78
N VAL A 24 1.60 8.99 21.94
CA VAL A 24 1.89 7.87 21.04
C VAL A 24 0.57 7.25 20.58
N GLY A 25 0.43 7.04 19.28
CA GLY A 25 -0.73 6.38 18.66
C GLY A 25 -0.50 4.92 18.32
N PHE A 26 -1.47 4.37 17.59
CA PHE A 26 -1.44 3.02 17.03
C PHE A 26 -1.90 3.09 15.55
N ASP A 27 -1.66 2.02 14.78
CA ASP A 27 -1.97 1.81 13.35
C ASP A 27 -1.03 2.48 12.34
N ASP A 28 -0.38 3.58 12.70
CA ASP A 28 0.44 4.37 11.77
C ASP A 28 -0.28 4.69 10.46
N ILE A 29 -1.52 5.17 10.53
CA ILE A 29 -2.28 5.62 9.34
C ILE A 29 -1.58 6.80 8.64
N ARG A 30 -1.89 7.06 7.36
CA ARG A 30 -1.24 8.15 6.59
C ARG A 30 -1.35 9.51 7.29
N ASP A 31 -2.53 9.80 7.86
CA ASP A 31 -2.80 11.05 8.59
C ASP A 31 -1.86 11.29 9.77
N SER A 32 -1.34 10.22 10.39
CA SER A 32 -0.39 10.32 11.50
C SER A 32 0.90 11.07 11.12
N ARG A 33 1.27 11.08 9.83
CA ARG A 33 2.41 11.84 9.30
C ARG A 33 2.06 13.29 8.96
N ALA A 34 0.79 13.56 8.65
CA ALA A 34 0.32 14.86 8.17
C ALA A 34 -0.06 15.82 9.30
N VAL A 35 -0.37 15.30 10.50
CA VAL A 35 -0.67 16.13 11.67
C VAL A 35 0.58 16.81 12.22
N SER A 36 0.37 17.94 12.91
CA SER A 36 1.42 18.69 13.59
C SER A 36 1.23 18.63 15.11
N PRO A 37 2.23 18.16 15.88
CA PRO A 37 3.45 17.48 15.42
C PRO A 37 3.15 16.10 14.79
N PRO A 38 4.01 15.56 13.90
CA PRO A 38 3.84 14.21 13.38
C PRO A 38 3.78 13.17 14.50
N LEU A 39 2.75 12.32 14.45
CA LEU A 39 2.38 11.39 15.52
C LEU A 39 3.30 10.17 15.52
N THR A 40 3.99 9.97 16.63
CA THR A 40 4.69 8.73 16.99
C THR A 40 3.67 7.63 17.21
N THR A 41 3.92 6.43 16.71
CA THR A 41 2.87 5.39 16.63
C THR A 41 3.45 4.00 16.55
N VAL A 42 2.71 2.99 17.02
CA VAL A 42 3.02 1.59 16.75
C VAL A 42 2.41 1.17 15.42
N ARG A 43 3.24 0.72 14.47
CA ARG A 43 2.83 0.12 13.20
C ARG A 43 2.79 -1.40 13.36
N HIS A 44 1.64 -2.00 13.12
CA HIS A 44 1.55 -3.44 12.89
C HIS A 44 1.48 -3.72 11.38
N PRO A 45 2.20 -4.72 10.85
CA PRO A 45 2.32 -4.93 9.41
C PRO A 45 1.08 -5.65 8.86
N THR A 46 0.00 -4.90 8.65
CA THR A 46 -1.31 -5.40 8.17
C THR A 46 -1.21 -6.25 6.90
N PHE A 47 -0.40 -5.83 5.93
CA PHE A 47 -0.20 -6.60 4.70
C PHE A 47 0.42 -7.97 4.97
N ALA A 48 1.49 -8.03 5.77
CA ALA A 48 2.15 -9.29 6.12
C ALA A 48 1.21 -10.21 6.92
N MET A 49 0.40 -9.64 7.82
CA MET A 49 -0.63 -10.39 8.55
C MET A 49 -1.67 -10.98 7.59
N GLY A 50 -2.20 -10.19 6.66
CA GLY A 50 -3.18 -10.65 5.68
C GLY A 50 -2.61 -11.69 4.71
N TYR A 51 -1.40 -11.46 4.20
CA TYR A 51 -0.69 -12.40 3.34
C TYR A 51 -0.44 -13.73 4.07
N GLY A 52 0.10 -13.68 5.30
CA GLY A 52 0.32 -14.86 6.12
C GLY A 52 -0.96 -15.62 6.42
N ALA A 53 -2.06 -14.92 6.74
CA ALA A 53 -3.35 -15.54 6.99
C ALA A 53 -3.88 -16.31 5.76
N VAL A 54 -3.79 -15.71 4.56
CA VAL A 54 -4.21 -16.39 3.32
C VAL A 54 -3.31 -17.58 3.02
N THR A 55 -2.00 -17.46 3.17
CA THR A 55 -1.06 -18.58 2.98
C THR A 55 -1.39 -19.74 3.92
N LEU A 56 -1.61 -19.46 5.20
CA LEU A 56 -2.00 -20.48 6.19
C LEU A 56 -3.34 -21.14 5.85
N LEU A 57 -4.32 -20.36 5.38
CA LEU A 57 -5.60 -20.89 4.93
C LEU A 57 -5.42 -21.86 3.76
N LEU A 58 -4.63 -21.47 2.75
CA LEU A 58 -4.34 -22.31 1.59
C LEU A 58 -3.60 -23.60 1.98
N ASP A 59 -2.63 -23.51 2.89
CA ASP A 59 -1.93 -24.68 3.39
C ASP A 59 -2.86 -25.64 4.15
N ARG A 60 -3.81 -25.10 4.95
CA ARG A 60 -4.84 -25.90 5.63
C ARG A 60 -5.79 -26.57 4.65
N LEU A 61 -6.24 -25.85 3.62
CA LEU A 61 -7.11 -26.41 2.56
C LEU A 61 -6.40 -27.52 1.78
N ALA A 62 -5.09 -27.36 1.53
CA ALA A 62 -4.25 -28.36 0.90
C ALA A 62 -3.86 -29.53 1.83
N ARG A 63 -4.38 -29.57 3.07
CA ARG A 63 -4.07 -30.57 4.11
C ARG A 63 -2.56 -30.76 4.35
N ARG A 64 -1.78 -29.68 4.23
CA ARG A 64 -0.34 -29.72 4.52
C ARG A 64 -0.13 -29.87 6.03
N SER A 65 0.59 -30.91 6.43
CA SER A 65 0.95 -31.15 7.84
C SER A 65 1.89 -30.08 8.38
N GLY A 66 1.77 -29.75 9.67
CA GLY A 66 2.65 -28.78 10.33
C GLY A 66 2.27 -27.31 10.16
N THR A 67 1.05 -27.00 9.72
CA THR A 67 0.58 -25.60 9.67
C THR A 67 0.49 -25.02 11.10
N PRO A 68 1.17 -23.91 11.40
CA PRO A 68 1.16 -23.35 12.75
C PRO A 68 -0.23 -22.87 13.16
N GLU A 69 -0.57 -23.10 14.42
CA GLU A 69 -1.84 -22.64 15.01
C GLU A 69 -1.81 -21.14 15.31
N LEU A 70 -0.64 -20.62 15.66
CA LEU A 70 -0.40 -19.22 16.00
C LEU A 70 0.85 -18.70 15.28
N VAL A 71 0.69 -17.62 14.52
CA VAL A 71 1.81 -16.88 13.92
C VAL A 71 1.87 -15.50 14.55
N ARG A 72 2.98 -15.21 15.25
CA ARG A 72 3.24 -13.88 15.83
C ARG A 72 3.90 -13.00 14.79
N VAL A 73 3.29 -11.86 14.49
CA VAL A 73 3.86 -10.88 13.56
C VAL A 73 4.33 -9.67 14.36
N PRO A 74 5.63 -9.31 14.32
CA PRO A 74 6.17 -8.25 15.16
C PRO A 74 5.65 -6.88 14.73
N ALA A 75 5.09 -6.14 15.69
CA ALA A 75 4.80 -4.71 15.52
C ALA A 75 6.07 -3.87 15.75
N ARG A 76 6.08 -2.64 15.24
CA ARG A 76 7.22 -1.72 15.32
C ARG A 76 6.80 -0.35 15.83
N LEU A 77 7.60 0.25 16.69
CA LEU A 77 7.44 1.65 17.07
C LEU A 77 8.03 2.57 15.99
N ILE A 78 7.23 3.48 15.48
CA ILE A 78 7.62 4.51 14.52
C ILE A 78 7.73 5.83 15.27
N ILE A 79 8.96 6.18 15.62
CA ILE A 79 9.29 7.39 16.38
C ILE A 79 9.16 8.62 15.48
N ARG A 80 8.40 9.61 15.94
CA ARG A 80 8.25 10.92 15.31
C ARG A 80 8.36 12.00 16.40
N ARG A 81 7.68 13.13 16.21
CA ARG A 81 7.84 14.31 17.08
C ARG A 81 6.89 14.32 18.28
N SER A 82 5.72 13.69 18.19
CA SER A 82 4.72 13.77 19.27
C SER A 82 5.12 13.07 20.58
N CYS A 83 6.16 12.22 20.60
CA CYS A 83 6.66 11.60 21.83
C CYS A 83 7.72 12.46 22.55
N GLY A 84 8.13 13.60 21.99
CA GLY A 84 9.26 14.38 22.51
C GLY A 84 10.62 13.81 22.11
N CYS A 85 10.66 12.71 21.37
CA CYS A 85 11.90 12.11 20.89
C CYS A 85 12.53 13.01 19.81
N GLY A 86 13.76 13.51 20.06
CA GLY A 86 14.49 14.32 19.10
C GLY A 86 15.03 13.51 17.91
N PRO A 87 15.47 14.18 16.82
CA PRO A 87 16.09 13.50 15.67
C PRO A 87 17.35 12.70 16.03
N ASP A 88 18.02 13.02 17.14
CA ASP A 88 19.18 12.28 17.64
C ASP A 88 18.83 10.99 18.39
N ALA A 89 17.56 10.81 18.81
CA ALA A 89 17.15 9.59 19.52
C ALA A 89 17.23 8.33 18.64
N THR A 90 17.22 8.49 17.31
CA THR A 90 17.41 7.40 16.34
C THR A 90 18.88 7.12 15.99
N VAL A 91 19.82 7.98 16.39
CA VAL A 91 21.26 7.80 16.11
C VAL A 91 21.91 6.82 17.10
N SER A 92 21.26 6.52 18.22
CA SER A 92 21.81 5.68 19.29
C SER A 92 21.29 4.24 19.28
N SER A 93 21.37 3.53 18.15
CA SER A 93 21.37 2.04 18.15
C SER A 93 21.96 1.41 16.87
N ALA A 94 23.08 1.94 16.36
CA ALA A 94 23.91 1.22 15.39
C ALA A 94 25.39 1.48 15.68
N GLY A 95 25.79 1.28 16.93
CA GLY A 95 27.18 1.07 17.27
C GLY A 95 27.58 -0.36 16.93
N THR A 96 27.87 -0.63 15.66
CA THR A 96 28.78 -1.71 15.25
C THR A 96 29.58 -1.21 14.06
N SER A 97 30.87 -0.99 14.29
CA SER A 97 31.88 -0.45 13.38
C SER A 97 32.30 -1.40 12.25
N ASP A 98 31.47 -2.40 11.93
CA ASP A 98 31.74 -3.37 10.87
C ASP A 98 30.68 -3.25 9.79
N VAL A 99 31.07 -3.16 8.52
CA VAL A 99 30.12 -3.40 7.42
C VAL A 99 29.62 -4.83 7.59
N PRO A 100 28.35 -5.07 7.96
CA PRO A 100 27.95 -6.41 8.30
C PRO A 100 27.74 -7.18 7.00
N GLU A 101 28.22 -8.42 7.01
CA GLU A 101 27.58 -9.50 6.29
C GLU A 101 26.04 -9.30 6.39
N GLY A 102 25.37 -9.02 5.25
CA GLY A 102 23.95 -8.69 5.25
C GLY A 102 23.55 -7.20 5.17
N LEU A 103 24.40 -6.29 4.66
CA LEU A 103 24.01 -4.90 4.34
C LEU A 103 22.70 -4.83 3.52
N ALA A 104 22.53 -5.71 2.53
CA ALA A 104 21.29 -5.81 1.75
C ALA A 104 20.06 -6.11 2.62
N ALA A 105 20.19 -6.99 3.60
CA ALA A 105 19.11 -7.32 4.53
C ALA A 105 18.81 -6.12 5.45
N HIS A 106 19.82 -5.37 5.87
CA HIS A 106 19.64 -4.17 6.69
C HIS A 106 18.94 -3.05 5.90
N VAL A 107 19.38 -2.79 4.66
CA VAL A 107 18.72 -1.87 3.73
C VAL A 107 17.27 -2.29 3.49
N ALA A 108 17.02 -3.58 3.24
CA ALA A 108 15.66 -4.11 3.07
C ALA A 108 14.81 -3.92 4.32
N ALA A 109 15.37 -4.16 5.51
CA ALA A 109 14.66 -4.00 6.77
C ALA A 109 14.24 -2.55 7.01
N GLU A 110 15.09 -1.57 6.66
CA GLU A 110 14.78 -0.14 6.76
C GLU A 110 13.76 0.32 5.71
N VAL A 111 13.90 -0.09 4.45
CA VAL A 111 12.88 0.21 3.42
C VAL A 111 11.52 -0.40 3.80
N ALA A 112 11.53 -1.62 4.37
CA ALA A 112 10.34 -2.29 4.87
C ALA A 112 9.68 -1.56 6.06
N ARG A 113 10.39 -0.68 6.78
CA ARG A 113 9.78 0.11 7.87
C ARG A 113 8.77 1.10 7.36
N GLU A 114 8.96 1.62 6.15
CA GLU A 114 8.09 2.64 5.58
C GLU A 114 7.17 2.10 4.48
N SER A 115 7.57 1.01 3.82
CA SER A 115 6.74 0.26 2.87
C SER A 115 5.50 -0.34 3.55
N ARG A 116 4.36 -0.33 2.83
CA ARG A 116 3.08 -0.89 3.30
C ARG A 116 2.55 -2.03 2.45
N HIS A 117 2.86 -2.03 1.16
CA HIS A 117 2.24 -2.94 0.18
C HIS A 117 3.25 -3.89 -0.44
N ALA A 118 4.54 -3.54 -0.46
CA ALA A 118 5.55 -4.41 -1.03
C ALA A 118 5.72 -5.68 -0.19
N PRO A 119 5.71 -6.86 -0.83
CA PRO A 119 5.94 -8.10 -0.11
C PRO A 119 7.42 -8.21 0.32
N PRO A 120 7.73 -8.80 1.48
CA PRO A 120 9.07 -8.77 2.05
C PRO A 120 10.16 -9.39 1.16
N ASP A 121 9.85 -10.48 0.48
CA ASP A 121 10.73 -11.18 -0.46
C ASP A 121 11.15 -10.28 -1.64
N LEU A 122 10.22 -9.49 -2.17
CA LEU A 122 10.51 -8.53 -3.22
C LEU A 122 11.46 -7.43 -2.74
N LEU A 123 11.23 -6.90 -1.53
CA LEU A 123 12.09 -5.85 -0.96
C LEU A 123 13.52 -6.36 -0.75
N VAL A 124 13.69 -7.57 -0.19
CA VAL A 124 15.00 -8.19 -0.01
C VAL A 124 15.70 -8.37 -1.37
N ALA A 125 15.00 -8.90 -2.36
CA ALA A 125 15.57 -9.11 -3.70
C ALA A 125 15.96 -7.79 -4.39
N GLN A 126 15.17 -6.72 -4.21
CA GLN A 126 15.50 -5.41 -4.76
C GLN A 126 16.70 -4.76 -4.05
N CYS A 127 16.76 -4.86 -2.72
CA CYS A 127 17.85 -4.29 -1.94
C CYS A 127 19.17 -5.03 -2.16
N SER A 128 19.15 -6.35 -2.34
CA SER A 128 20.34 -7.13 -2.73
C SER A 128 20.89 -6.62 -4.05
N ARG A 129 20.06 -6.59 -5.11
CA ARG A 129 20.48 -6.07 -6.43
C ARG A 129 21.00 -4.64 -6.36
N LEU A 130 20.40 -3.79 -5.53
CA LEU A 130 20.83 -2.40 -5.37
C LEU A 130 22.20 -2.31 -4.70
N VAL A 131 22.44 -3.08 -3.63
CA VAL A 131 23.72 -3.15 -2.91
C VAL A 131 24.82 -3.74 -3.79
N ASP A 132 24.52 -4.82 -4.52
CA ASP A 132 25.47 -5.47 -5.43
C ASP A 132 25.90 -4.49 -6.53
N ALA A 133 24.92 -3.85 -7.19
CA ALA A 133 25.16 -2.86 -8.24
C ALA A 133 25.85 -1.59 -7.73
N PHE A 134 25.59 -1.18 -6.49
CA PHE A 134 26.32 -0.08 -5.85
C PHE A 134 27.79 -0.44 -5.64
N THR A 135 28.04 -1.62 -5.06
CA THR A 135 29.39 -2.09 -4.73
C THR A 135 30.23 -2.29 -5.99
N GLU A 136 29.69 -2.92 -7.03
CA GLU A 136 30.36 -3.03 -8.33
C GLU A 136 30.54 -1.68 -9.00
N GLY A 137 29.51 -0.82 -8.98
CA GLY A 137 29.55 0.48 -9.61
C GLY A 137 30.65 1.39 -9.04
N VAL A 138 30.90 1.32 -7.74
CA VAL A 138 32.02 2.02 -7.10
C VAL A 138 33.37 1.49 -7.61
N LYS A 139 33.58 0.16 -7.58
CA LYS A 139 34.84 -0.47 -8.01
C LYS A 139 35.16 -0.27 -9.49
N LEU A 140 34.12 -0.31 -10.33
CA LEU A 140 34.24 -0.21 -11.79
C LEU A 140 34.07 1.22 -12.31
N ASN A 141 33.86 2.20 -11.41
CA ASN A 141 33.56 3.60 -11.75
C ASN A 141 32.40 3.73 -12.76
N ASN A 142 31.34 2.93 -12.57
CA ASN A 142 30.19 2.84 -13.46
C ASN A 142 28.87 2.85 -12.68
N ALA A 143 28.21 4.01 -12.65
CA ALA A 143 26.95 4.19 -11.96
C ALA A 143 25.72 3.57 -12.67
N ALA A 144 25.84 3.15 -13.94
CA ALA A 144 24.67 2.78 -14.75
C ALA A 144 23.86 1.59 -14.21
N PRO A 145 24.49 0.48 -13.75
CA PRO A 145 23.76 -0.65 -13.18
C PRO A 145 23.01 -0.27 -11.90
N PHE A 146 23.64 0.53 -11.04
CA PHE A 146 23.04 1.02 -9.79
C PHE A 146 21.82 1.90 -10.06
N LEU A 147 21.95 2.89 -10.96
CA LEU A 147 20.82 3.76 -11.31
C LEU A 147 19.70 3.00 -12.04
N ALA A 148 20.03 1.95 -12.79
CA ALA A 148 19.03 1.04 -13.38
C ALA A 148 18.28 0.25 -12.30
N ALA A 149 18.99 -0.33 -11.33
CA ALA A 149 18.40 -1.03 -10.19
C ALA A 149 17.49 -0.10 -9.38
N MET A 150 17.92 1.15 -9.13
CA MET A 150 17.14 2.16 -8.44
C MET A 150 15.87 2.56 -9.22
N ARG A 151 15.95 2.73 -10.54
CA ARG A 151 14.76 3.02 -11.39
C ARG A 151 13.74 1.89 -11.32
N GLU A 152 14.20 0.64 -11.37
CA GLU A 152 13.34 -0.53 -11.28
C GLU A 152 12.69 -0.64 -9.89
N ALA A 153 13.45 -0.39 -8.82
CA ALA A 153 12.93 -0.34 -7.46
C ALA A 153 11.79 0.68 -7.30
N LEU A 154 12.01 1.91 -7.78
CA LEU A 154 11.00 2.97 -7.73
C LEU A 154 9.79 2.68 -8.64
N ARG A 155 10.00 2.09 -9.81
CA ARG A 155 8.90 1.67 -10.69
C ARG A 155 7.99 0.65 -10.01
N ARG A 156 8.58 -0.37 -9.36
CA ARG A 156 7.82 -1.39 -8.61
C ARG A 156 7.09 -0.80 -7.40
N CYS A 157 7.72 0.15 -6.71
CA CYS A 157 7.11 0.89 -5.62
C CYS A 157 5.82 1.60 -6.08
N GLU A 158 5.87 2.31 -7.21
CA GLU A 158 4.69 2.95 -7.82
C GLU A 158 3.60 1.96 -8.24
N GLU A 159 3.98 0.80 -8.80
CA GLU A 159 3.03 -0.24 -9.22
C GLU A 159 2.26 -0.87 -8.06
N LEU A 160 2.87 -0.88 -6.88
CA LEU A 160 2.30 -1.40 -5.65
C LEU A 160 1.59 -0.31 -4.84
N ASP A 161 1.50 0.93 -5.35
CA ASP A 161 0.98 2.10 -4.63
C ASP A 161 1.66 2.30 -3.27
N ASP A 162 2.96 2.03 -3.20
CA ASP A 162 3.77 2.23 -2.01
C ASP A 162 4.43 3.60 -1.99
N ASP A 163 5.03 3.99 -0.86
CA ASP A 163 5.65 5.30 -0.69
C ASP A 163 7.13 5.31 -1.16
N PRO A 164 7.49 6.06 -2.22
CA PRO A 164 8.87 6.13 -2.71
C PRO A 164 9.85 6.69 -1.68
N HIS A 165 9.36 7.49 -0.73
CA HIS A 165 10.18 8.04 0.34
C HIS A 165 10.82 6.95 1.21
N ALA A 166 10.23 5.74 1.28
CA ALA A 166 10.78 4.59 1.98
C ALA A 166 12.22 4.26 1.56
N TRP A 167 12.60 4.56 0.32
CA TRP A 167 13.93 4.29 -0.22
C TRP A 167 15.01 5.27 0.26
N GLN A 168 14.65 6.42 0.84
CA GLN A 168 15.64 7.38 1.39
C GLN A 168 16.47 6.78 2.53
N ALA A 169 15.84 6.01 3.42
CA ALA A 169 16.53 5.33 4.51
C ALA A 169 17.55 4.32 3.97
N GLY A 170 17.14 3.52 2.98
CA GLY A 170 18.02 2.57 2.30
C GLY A 170 19.23 3.23 1.63
N ILE A 171 19.02 4.32 0.89
CA ILE A 171 20.11 5.07 0.25
C ILE A 171 21.04 5.69 1.29
N SER A 172 20.51 6.17 2.42
CA SER A 172 21.32 6.75 3.49
C SER A 172 22.22 5.70 4.16
N LEU A 173 21.75 4.46 4.28
CA LEU A 173 22.58 3.33 4.71
C LEU A 173 23.68 2.97 3.71
N LEU A 174 23.40 3.03 2.40
CA LEU A 174 24.43 2.82 1.37
C LEU A 174 25.56 3.84 1.47
N ARG A 175 25.24 5.10 1.80
CA ARG A 175 26.24 6.14 2.08
C ARG A 175 27.06 5.84 3.33
N GLY A 176 26.41 5.34 4.38
CA GLY A 176 27.03 5.03 5.67
C GLY A 176 27.83 3.72 5.68
N ALA A 177 27.58 2.83 4.71
CA ALA A 177 28.37 1.63 4.51
C ALA A 177 29.79 2.02 4.08
N ALA A 178 30.70 2.08 5.05
CA ALA A 178 32.11 2.33 4.81
C ALA A 178 32.68 1.17 3.99
N LEU A 179 32.66 1.25 2.65
CA LEU A 179 33.34 0.27 1.79
C LEU A 179 34.81 0.19 2.23
N PRO A 180 35.26 -0.89 2.89
CA PRO A 180 36.57 -0.90 3.51
C PRO A 180 37.65 -0.84 2.43
N GLY A 181 38.64 0.04 2.59
CA GLY A 181 39.80 0.10 1.68
C GLY A 181 39.57 0.79 0.33
N ILE A 182 38.49 1.56 0.15
CA ILE A 182 38.29 2.34 -1.08
C ILE A 182 39.14 3.61 -1.13
N THR A 183 39.54 3.99 -2.33
CA THR A 183 40.26 5.23 -2.66
C THR A 183 39.35 6.46 -2.51
N GLU A 184 39.97 7.64 -2.42
CA GLU A 184 39.26 8.92 -2.41
C GLU A 184 38.45 9.15 -3.70
N HIS A 185 38.91 8.62 -4.84
CA HIS A 185 38.18 8.67 -6.10
C HIS A 185 36.90 7.83 -6.05
N GLU A 186 37.00 6.58 -5.58
CA GLU A 186 35.85 5.69 -5.37
C GLU A 186 34.85 6.27 -4.36
N ARG A 187 35.33 6.94 -3.32
CA ARG A 187 34.46 7.63 -2.35
C ARG A 187 33.64 8.74 -3.00
N ARG A 188 34.27 9.62 -3.78
CA ARG A 188 33.54 10.67 -4.53
C ARG A 188 32.56 10.08 -5.52
N HIS A 189 32.93 9.00 -6.21
CA HIS A 189 32.02 8.31 -7.12
C HIS A 189 30.80 7.74 -6.40
N ALA A 190 31.00 7.10 -5.24
CA ALA A 190 29.94 6.58 -4.40
C ALA A 190 28.98 7.70 -3.93
N GLU A 191 29.51 8.87 -3.54
CA GLU A 191 28.71 10.03 -3.16
C GLU A 191 27.84 10.53 -4.32
N LEU A 192 28.42 10.67 -5.52
CA LEU A 192 27.67 11.06 -6.72
C LEU A 192 26.55 10.07 -7.07
N MET A 193 26.80 8.77 -6.93
CA MET A 193 25.79 7.73 -7.13
C MET A 193 24.63 7.90 -6.14
N VAL A 194 24.94 8.06 -4.85
CA VAL A 194 23.95 8.29 -3.78
C VAL A 194 23.12 9.54 -4.05
N ASP A 195 23.75 10.64 -4.45
CA ASP A 195 23.05 11.90 -4.72
C ASP A 195 22.12 11.79 -5.93
N HIS A 196 22.52 11.12 -7.00
CA HIS A 196 21.63 10.80 -8.12
C HIS A 196 20.43 9.96 -7.68
N ALA A 197 20.64 8.95 -6.83
CA ALA A 197 19.53 8.15 -6.29
C ALA A 197 18.57 8.99 -5.45
N ARG A 198 19.07 9.92 -4.63
CA ARG A 198 18.24 10.84 -3.84
C ARG A 198 17.38 11.74 -4.71
N VAL A 199 17.95 12.31 -5.78
CA VAL A 199 17.19 13.13 -6.76
C VAL A 199 16.09 12.29 -7.41
N MET A 200 16.38 11.04 -7.79
CA MET A 200 15.38 10.14 -8.35
C MET A 200 14.23 9.85 -7.38
N VAL A 201 14.53 9.58 -6.11
CA VAL A 201 13.48 9.38 -5.10
C VAL A 201 12.64 10.64 -4.93
N ALA A 202 13.28 11.81 -4.77
CA ALA A 202 12.59 13.08 -4.59
C ALA A 202 11.64 13.40 -5.75
N GLU A 203 12.09 13.21 -6.99
CA GLU A 203 11.27 13.41 -8.18
C GLU A 203 10.07 12.45 -8.22
N ARG A 204 10.26 11.16 -7.86
CA ARG A 204 9.16 10.19 -7.81
C ARG A 204 8.17 10.49 -6.69
N THR A 205 8.63 10.85 -5.50
CA THR A 205 7.77 11.26 -4.38
C THR A 205 6.92 12.46 -4.78
N ARG A 206 7.51 13.49 -5.38
CA ARG A 206 6.78 14.68 -5.86
C ARG A 206 5.74 14.31 -6.92
N ARG A 207 6.14 13.53 -7.93
CA ARG A 207 5.22 13.09 -8.99
C ARG A 207 4.05 12.27 -8.46
N GLN A 208 4.27 11.41 -7.48
CA GLN A 208 3.22 10.62 -6.84
C GLN A 208 2.28 11.49 -6.02
N ALA A 209 2.81 12.45 -5.25
CA ALA A 209 2.00 13.41 -4.49
C ALA A 209 1.10 14.24 -5.42
N THR A 210 1.65 14.80 -6.50
CA THR A 210 0.88 15.55 -7.50
C THR A 210 -0.20 14.68 -8.15
N ARG A 211 0.13 13.44 -8.53
CA ARG A 211 -0.86 12.50 -9.09
C ARG A 211 -1.97 12.16 -8.11
N ALA A 212 -1.65 12.04 -6.83
CA ALA A 212 -2.64 11.76 -5.79
C ALA A 212 -3.62 12.93 -5.64
N LEU A 213 -3.13 14.17 -5.65
CA LEU A 213 -3.97 15.38 -5.61
C LEU A 213 -4.91 15.46 -6.83
N VAL A 214 -4.37 15.33 -8.04
CA VAL A 214 -5.18 15.36 -9.27
C VAL A 214 -6.21 14.22 -9.28
N ARG A 215 -5.85 13.03 -8.81
CA ARG A 215 -6.79 11.91 -8.69
C ARG A 215 -7.91 12.23 -7.69
N GLN A 216 -7.59 12.87 -6.56
CA GLN A 216 -8.58 13.22 -5.55
C GLN A 216 -9.56 14.27 -6.06
N GLU A 217 -9.08 15.29 -6.79
CA GLU A 217 -9.90 16.29 -7.47
C GLU A 217 -10.85 15.62 -8.48
N MET A 218 -10.31 14.78 -9.37
CA MET A 218 -11.10 14.03 -10.35
C MET A 218 -12.17 13.14 -9.69
N VAL A 219 -11.84 12.44 -8.60
CA VAL A 219 -12.82 11.61 -7.87
C VAL A 219 -13.89 12.47 -7.22
N THR A 220 -13.53 13.63 -6.67
CA THR A 220 -14.50 14.55 -6.05
C THR A 220 -15.48 15.08 -7.09
N ASP A 221 -14.99 15.48 -8.27
CA ASP A 221 -15.83 15.91 -9.39
C ASP A 221 -16.76 14.80 -9.87
N GLN A 222 -16.24 13.58 -10.02
CA GLN A 222 -17.04 12.41 -10.40
C GLN A 222 -18.14 12.10 -9.39
N ILE A 223 -17.85 12.20 -8.09
CA ILE A 223 -18.86 12.04 -7.03
C ILE A 223 -19.93 13.13 -7.13
N GLY A 224 -19.53 14.37 -7.38
CA GLY A 224 -20.45 15.50 -7.56
C GLY A 224 -21.42 15.28 -8.73
N GLN A 225 -20.90 14.89 -9.89
CA GLN A 225 -21.70 14.59 -11.09
C GLN A 225 -22.64 13.41 -10.84
N MET A 226 -22.10 12.30 -10.34
CA MET A 226 -22.89 11.11 -10.04
C MET A 226 -24.01 11.41 -9.03
N THR A 227 -23.74 12.23 -8.01
CA THR A 227 -24.75 12.62 -7.02
C THR A 227 -25.86 13.46 -7.65
N ALA A 228 -25.51 14.42 -8.52
CA ALA A 228 -26.50 15.23 -9.22
C ALA A 228 -27.40 14.37 -10.14
N GLU A 229 -26.82 13.42 -10.87
CA GLU A 229 -27.58 12.50 -11.72
C GLU A 229 -28.47 11.58 -10.88
N LEU A 230 -27.94 10.97 -9.82
CA LEU A 230 -28.71 10.11 -8.91
C LEU A 230 -29.91 10.83 -8.29
N LEU A 231 -29.79 12.11 -7.92
CA LEU A 231 -30.91 12.90 -7.40
C LEU A 231 -32.06 13.09 -8.40
N THR A 232 -31.79 12.92 -9.70
CA THR A 232 -32.79 13.03 -10.77
C THR A 232 -33.31 11.68 -11.27
N THR A 233 -32.75 10.57 -10.79
CA THR A 233 -33.20 9.23 -11.17
C THR A 233 -34.58 8.90 -10.59
N LEU A 234 -35.40 8.21 -11.38
CA LEU A 234 -36.79 7.90 -11.05
C LEU A 234 -37.04 6.41 -10.80
N ASP A 235 -36.08 5.53 -11.15
CA ASP A 235 -36.19 4.09 -10.98
C ASP A 235 -34.83 3.40 -10.74
N GLU A 236 -34.87 2.13 -10.32
CA GLU A 236 -33.67 1.31 -10.02
C GLU A 236 -32.78 1.07 -11.26
N ALA A 237 -33.34 1.05 -12.46
CA ALA A 237 -32.57 0.81 -13.68
C ALA A 237 -31.70 2.03 -14.03
N GLN A 238 -32.24 3.24 -13.88
CA GLN A 238 -31.50 4.49 -14.06
C GLN A 238 -30.34 4.63 -13.08
N ILE A 239 -30.55 4.26 -11.80
CA ILE A 239 -29.47 4.19 -10.80
C ILE A 239 -28.34 3.28 -11.30
N GLY A 240 -28.70 2.13 -11.88
CA GLY A 240 -27.75 1.21 -12.48
C GLY A 240 -26.87 1.83 -13.55
N PHE A 241 -27.48 2.52 -14.52
CA PHE A 241 -26.76 3.19 -15.60
C PHE A 241 -25.82 4.28 -15.10
N VAL A 242 -26.28 5.13 -14.17
CA VAL A 242 -25.45 6.20 -13.59
C VAL A 242 -24.23 5.61 -12.86
N LEU A 243 -24.44 4.56 -12.05
CA LEU A 243 -23.36 3.89 -11.37
C LEU A 243 -22.36 3.24 -12.34
N GLU A 244 -22.83 2.56 -13.39
CA GLU A 244 -21.96 1.94 -14.40
C GLU A 244 -21.13 2.98 -15.17
N ALA A 245 -21.68 4.17 -15.42
CA ALA A 245 -20.98 5.25 -16.11
C ALA A 245 -19.86 5.88 -15.25
N HIS A 246 -20.09 6.09 -13.96
CA HIS A 246 -19.17 6.85 -13.09
C HIS A 246 -18.18 5.98 -12.28
N LEU A 247 -18.58 4.77 -11.85
CA LEU A 247 -17.76 3.91 -11.00
C LEU A 247 -16.39 3.54 -11.61
N PRO A 248 -16.26 3.23 -12.92
CA PRO A 248 -14.97 2.92 -13.52
C PRO A 248 -13.95 4.05 -13.42
N ALA A 249 -14.38 5.31 -13.55
CA ALA A 249 -13.52 6.49 -13.44
C ALA A 249 -12.98 6.67 -12.01
N MET A 250 -13.75 6.24 -11.00
CA MET A 250 -13.31 6.19 -9.59
C MET A 250 -12.50 4.92 -9.25
N GLY A 251 -12.22 4.07 -10.24
CA GLY A 251 -11.42 2.86 -10.07
C GLY A 251 -12.20 1.66 -9.53
N VAL A 252 -13.53 1.71 -9.52
CA VAL A 252 -14.42 0.57 -9.25
C VAL A 252 -14.77 -0.07 -10.57
N GLN A 253 -14.08 -1.17 -10.88
CA GLN A 253 -14.25 -1.87 -12.17
C GLN A 253 -15.32 -2.95 -12.11
N HIS A 254 -15.62 -3.45 -10.91
CA HIS A 254 -16.54 -4.54 -10.69
C HIS A 254 -17.46 -4.19 -9.52
N LEU A 255 -18.77 -4.21 -9.76
CA LEU A 255 -19.81 -4.00 -8.75
C LEU A 255 -20.90 -5.05 -8.96
N LEU A 256 -21.40 -5.64 -7.88
CA LEU A 256 -22.63 -6.41 -7.89
C LEU A 256 -23.50 -5.95 -6.72
N ALA A 257 -24.65 -5.36 -7.02
CA ALA A 257 -25.66 -5.03 -6.03
C ALA A 257 -26.78 -6.09 -6.09
N VAL A 258 -27.19 -6.59 -4.93
CA VAL A 258 -28.22 -7.62 -4.81
C VAL A 258 -29.26 -7.19 -3.78
N ARG A 259 -30.53 -7.47 -4.08
CA ARG A 259 -31.65 -7.35 -3.16
C ARG A 259 -31.81 -8.65 -2.41
N TYR A 260 -31.89 -8.57 -1.10
CA TYR A 260 -32.22 -9.70 -0.24
C TYR A 260 -33.74 -9.84 -0.14
N ARG A 261 -34.27 -11.04 -0.38
CA ARG A 261 -35.69 -11.38 -0.17
C ARG A 261 -35.80 -12.62 0.72
N GLY A 262 -36.06 -12.40 2.02
CA GLY A 262 -36.34 -13.42 3.04
C GLY A 262 -36.22 -12.86 4.46
N ASP A 263 -36.82 -13.54 5.44
CA ASP A 263 -36.56 -13.32 6.88
C ASP A 263 -35.24 -14.02 7.27
N GLU A 264 -34.48 -13.42 8.19
CA GLU A 264 -33.07 -13.74 8.48
C GLU A 264 -32.76 -15.22 8.84
N ASP A 265 -33.79 -16.02 9.14
CA ASP A 265 -33.68 -17.41 9.60
C ASP A 265 -34.13 -18.49 8.57
N GLU A 266 -34.61 -18.12 7.37
CA GLU A 266 -35.07 -19.10 6.37
C GLU A 266 -33.94 -19.65 5.47
N ALA A 267 -33.87 -20.99 5.37
CA ALA A 267 -32.89 -21.72 4.56
C ALA A 267 -32.96 -21.38 3.05
N ASP A 268 -34.09 -20.86 2.58
CA ASP A 268 -34.38 -20.56 1.18
C ASP A 268 -34.16 -19.11 0.79
N THR A 269 -33.52 -18.30 1.64
CA THR A 269 -33.40 -16.88 1.36
C THR A 269 -32.63 -16.58 0.07
N ARG A 270 -33.23 -15.80 -0.84
CA ARG A 270 -32.69 -15.53 -2.17
C ARG A 270 -32.12 -14.11 -2.31
N SER A 271 -31.02 -14.04 -3.05
CA SER A 271 -30.42 -12.80 -3.54
C SER A 271 -30.81 -12.57 -5.00
N GLU A 272 -31.42 -11.44 -5.27
CA GLU A 272 -31.80 -10.99 -6.62
C GLU A 272 -30.85 -9.87 -7.08
N PRO A 273 -30.05 -10.07 -8.14
CA PRO A 273 -29.19 -9.00 -8.68
C PRO A 273 -30.01 -7.80 -9.15
N ILE A 274 -29.65 -6.61 -8.64
CA ILE A 274 -30.21 -5.32 -9.03
C ILE A 274 -29.30 -4.66 -10.08
N LEU A 275 -27.98 -4.78 -9.91
CA LEU A 275 -26.99 -4.10 -10.74
C LEU A 275 -25.71 -4.90 -10.82
N ALA A 276 -25.13 -5.00 -12.02
CA ALA A 276 -23.79 -5.54 -12.24
C ALA A 276 -22.98 -4.57 -13.11
N CYS A 277 -21.88 -4.03 -12.59
CA CYS A 277 -20.91 -3.24 -13.36
C CYS A 277 -19.69 -4.09 -13.66
N GLY A 278 -19.29 -4.20 -14.92
CA GLY A 278 -18.10 -4.94 -15.34
C GLY A 278 -18.10 -6.43 -14.98
N LEU A 279 -19.27 -6.99 -14.69
CA LEU A 279 -19.50 -8.40 -14.35
C LEU A 279 -20.69 -8.90 -15.17
N ALA A 280 -20.70 -10.18 -15.54
CA ALA A 280 -21.91 -10.80 -16.08
C ALA A 280 -22.97 -10.83 -14.97
N ALA A 281 -24.15 -10.26 -15.22
CA ALA A 281 -25.26 -10.27 -14.27
C ALA A 281 -25.67 -11.73 -13.97
N PRO A 282 -25.51 -12.22 -12.73
CA PRO A 282 -25.97 -13.55 -12.40
C PRO A 282 -27.52 -13.59 -12.40
N GLY A 283 -28.11 -14.78 -12.54
CA GLY A 283 -29.52 -14.97 -12.19
C GLY A 283 -29.72 -14.91 -10.66
N PRO A 284 -30.97 -14.92 -10.17
CA PRO A 284 -31.24 -15.07 -8.73
C PRO A 284 -30.58 -16.33 -8.15
N PHE A 285 -30.00 -16.22 -6.96
CA PHE A 285 -29.26 -17.30 -6.31
C PHE A 285 -29.60 -17.40 -4.82
N LEU A 286 -29.38 -18.57 -4.21
CA LEU A 286 -29.53 -18.70 -2.76
C LEU A 286 -28.45 -17.87 -2.07
N THR A 287 -28.80 -17.06 -1.08
CA THR A 287 -27.85 -16.13 -0.45
C THR A 287 -26.65 -16.85 0.15
N ARG A 288 -26.86 -18.08 0.66
CA ARG A 288 -25.81 -18.96 1.20
C ARG A 288 -24.83 -19.49 0.13
N GLN A 289 -25.18 -19.39 -1.15
CA GLN A 289 -24.33 -19.75 -2.29
C GLN A 289 -23.58 -18.52 -2.86
N PHE A 290 -23.39 -17.48 -2.05
CA PHE A 290 -22.52 -16.36 -2.42
C PHE A 290 -21.03 -16.75 -2.26
N PRO A 291 -20.14 -16.36 -3.19
CA PRO A 291 -20.43 -15.67 -4.46
C PRO A 291 -21.13 -16.58 -5.48
N PRO A 292 -22.01 -16.01 -6.34
CA PRO A 292 -22.74 -16.80 -7.34
C PRO A 292 -21.79 -17.49 -8.31
N ALA A 293 -22.20 -18.66 -8.82
CA ALA A 293 -21.39 -19.52 -9.71
C ALA A 293 -21.05 -18.89 -11.09
N ALA A 294 -21.52 -17.67 -11.37
CA ALA A 294 -21.12 -16.91 -12.55
C ALA A 294 -19.60 -16.68 -12.55
N PRO A 295 -18.95 -16.56 -13.73
CA PRO A 295 -17.50 -16.41 -13.81
C PRO A 295 -17.06 -15.07 -13.24
N LEU A 296 -16.74 -15.05 -11.95
CA LEU A 296 -15.96 -13.98 -11.35
C LEU A 296 -14.55 -14.04 -11.95
N PRO A 297 -13.96 -12.90 -12.36
CA PRO A 297 -12.63 -12.89 -12.96
C PRO A 297 -11.61 -13.53 -12.01
N GLN A 298 -11.08 -14.70 -12.40
CA GLN A 298 -10.28 -15.62 -11.58
C GLN A 298 -8.93 -15.06 -11.04
N ARG A 299 -8.64 -13.76 -11.19
CA ARG A 299 -7.28 -13.22 -11.02
C ARG A 299 -7.06 -12.18 -9.93
N ARG A 300 -8.03 -11.81 -9.09
CA ARG A 300 -7.79 -10.90 -7.95
C ARG A 300 -8.70 -11.21 -6.77
N THR A 301 -8.11 -11.37 -5.59
CA THR A 301 -8.77 -11.67 -4.30
C THR A 301 -9.91 -10.69 -4.04
N ILE A 302 -11.14 -11.20 -3.92
CA ILE A 302 -12.35 -10.46 -3.55
C ILE A 302 -12.59 -10.75 -2.07
N PRO A 303 -12.33 -9.83 -1.12
CA PRO A 303 -12.86 -10.00 0.23
C PRO A 303 -14.36 -9.65 0.21
N PRO A 304 -15.24 -10.53 0.71
CA PRO A 304 -16.65 -10.19 0.93
C PRO A 304 -16.75 -9.21 2.10
N CYS A 305 -17.52 -8.13 1.93
CA CYS A 305 -17.87 -7.22 3.02
C CYS A 305 -19.36 -7.41 3.33
N LEU A 306 -19.68 -8.02 4.47
CA LEU A 306 -21.06 -8.11 4.98
C LEU A 306 -21.44 -6.77 5.64
N ALA A 307 -22.53 -6.16 5.19
CA ALA A 307 -23.19 -5.07 5.91
C ALA A 307 -24.37 -5.68 6.70
N PRO A 308 -24.62 -5.24 7.95
CA PRO A 308 -25.72 -5.76 8.75
C PRO A 308 -27.10 -5.38 8.18
N PRO A 309 -28.14 -6.16 8.48
CA PRO A 309 -29.47 -5.99 7.91
C PRO A 309 -30.14 -4.71 8.43
N GLY A 310 -30.82 -3.99 7.53
CA GLY A 310 -31.69 -2.85 7.88
C GLY A 310 -31.43 -1.54 7.13
N ARG A 311 -30.38 -1.41 6.31
CA ARG A 311 -30.19 -0.26 5.40
C ARG A 311 -29.56 -0.77 4.09
N GLY A 312 -30.12 -0.41 2.95
CA GLY A 312 -29.63 -0.83 1.63
C GLY A 312 -28.11 -0.70 1.52
N GLY A 313 -27.45 -1.82 1.26
CA GLY A 313 -25.98 -1.89 1.18
C GLY A 313 -25.49 -1.79 -0.26
N PHE A 314 -24.55 -0.89 -0.51
CA PHE A 314 -23.79 -0.82 -1.77
C PHE A 314 -22.39 -1.42 -1.56
N HIS A 315 -21.94 -2.26 -2.50
CA HIS A 315 -20.65 -2.97 -2.42
C HIS A 315 -19.69 -2.55 -3.55
N GLY A 316 -18.71 -1.68 -3.30
CA GLY A 316 -17.67 -1.32 -4.27
C GLY A 316 -16.37 -2.12 -4.12
N LEU A 317 -15.84 -2.68 -5.21
CA LEU A 317 -14.48 -3.25 -5.27
C LEU A 317 -13.56 -2.32 -6.07
N SER A 318 -12.42 -1.93 -5.50
CA SER A 318 -11.38 -1.19 -6.24
C SER A 318 -10.03 -1.93 -6.19
N ARG A 319 -9.41 -2.10 -7.36
CA ARG A 319 -7.95 -2.23 -7.46
C ARG A 319 -7.45 -1.69 -8.80
N SER A 320 -6.74 -0.57 -8.75
CA SER A 320 -6.04 0.00 -9.91
C SER A 320 -4.82 -0.85 -10.28
N GLY A 321 -4.69 -1.19 -11.56
CA GLY A 321 -3.48 -1.81 -12.11
C GLY A 321 -3.58 -1.80 -13.63
N ARG A 322 -2.99 -0.77 -14.25
CA ARG A 322 -2.94 -0.60 -15.72
C ARG A 322 -2.15 -1.76 -16.34
N ARG A 323 -2.74 -2.48 -17.29
CA ARG A 323 -1.99 -3.28 -18.27
C ARG A 323 -1.55 -2.35 -19.40
N GLN A 324 -0.26 -2.31 -19.68
CA GLN A 324 0.23 -1.87 -20.99
C GLN A 324 -0.13 -2.96 -22.01
N SER A 325 -0.97 -2.60 -22.96
CA SER A 325 -1.16 -3.34 -24.20
C SER A 325 0.13 -3.23 -25.02
N ARG A 326 0.83 -4.36 -25.20
CA ARG A 326 1.84 -4.52 -26.25
C ARG A 326 1.09 -4.91 -27.52
N ALA A 327 1.06 -4.01 -28.50
CA ALA A 327 0.70 -4.35 -29.87
C ALA A 327 1.76 -5.30 -30.42
N ALA A 328 1.40 -6.56 -30.64
CA ALA A 328 2.17 -7.47 -31.48
C ALA A 328 1.79 -7.18 -32.94
N GLY A 329 2.63 -6.44 -33.65
CA GLY A 329 2.57 -6.34 -35.09
C GLY A 329 2.98 -7.69 -35.68
N GLY A 330 2.06 -8.31 -36.41
CA GLY A 330 2.31 -9.52 -37.18
C GLY A 330 3.23 -9.22 -38.35
N HIS A 331 4.29 -10.00 -38.50
CA HIS A 331 4.99 -10.25 -39.75
C HIS A 331 5.21 -11.76 -39.84
N SER A 332 4.73 -12.33 -40.95
CA SER A 332 5.12 -13.64 -41.46
C SER A 332 4.80 -13.63 -42.95
N PRO A 333 5.56 -14.36 -43.78
CA PRO A 333 7.01 -14.55 -43.81
C PRO A 333 7.73 -13.53 -44.70
#